data_AF-A0A5B7KG88-F1
#
_entry.id   AF-A0A5B7KG88-F1
#
_cell.length_a   1.000
_cell.length_b   1.000
_cell.length_c   1.000
_cell.angle_alpha   90.00
_cell.angle_beta   90.00
_cell.angle_gamma   90.00
#
_symmetry.space_group_name_H-M   'P 1'
#
loop_
_entity.id
_entity.type
_entity.pdbx_description
1 polymer ?
#
loop_
_entity_poly.entity_id
_entity_poly.type
_entity_poly.pdbx_seq_one_letter_code
_entity_poly.pdbx_strand_id
1 'polypeptide(L)'
;MVDFAMDIHKSLYPDQVVPAELPERRSRVVSELKRLQTETEPIFKIFSDNEVQKQLQNSRDHRTLMQFLIDNHDVSQSYLTLQSFD
;
A
#
# COMPACT_ATOMS: atom_id res chain seq x y z
N MET A 1 3.09 6.31 -14.05
CA MET A 1 4.45 5.73 -13.94
C MET A 1 5.47 6.81 -14.28
N VAL A 2 6.20 7.34 -13.29
CA VAL A 2 7.20 8.40 -13.55
C VAL A 2 8.35 7.89 -14.43
N ASP A 3 8.70 6.59 -14.30
CA ASP A 3 9.67 5.94 -15.18
C ASP A 3 9.26 5.98 -16.65
N PHE A 4 7.98 5.71 -16.94
CA PHE A 4 7.44 5.79 -18.30
C PHE A 4 7.53 7.21 -18.89
N ALA A 5 7.31 8.25 -18.08
CA ALA A 5 7.46 9.63 -18.54
C ALA A 5 8.94 9.97 -18.85
N MET A 6 9.88 9.45 -18.05
CA MET A 6 11.31 9.59 -18.32
C MET A 6 11.73 8.84 -19.59
N ASP A 7 11.18 7.65 -19.85
CA ASP A 7 11.49 6.86 -21.04
C ASP A 7 10.95 7.51 -22.32
N ILE A 8 9.74 8.08 -22.27
CA ILE A 8 9.19 8.89 -23.36
C ILE A 8 10.06 10.13 -23.60
N HIS A 9 10.46 10.83 -22.54
CA HIS A 9 11.31 12.03 -22.69
C HIS A 9 12.63 11.70 -23.40
N LYS A 10 13.31 10.61 -22.99
CA LYS A 10 14.54 10.15 -23.64
C LYS A 10 14.31 9.74 -25.10
N SER A 11 13.14 9.19 -25.41
CA SER A 11 12.78 8.79 -26.77
C SER A 11 12.49 9.99 -27.68
N LEU A 12 11.85 11.05 -27.15
CA LEU A 12 11.50 12.25 -27.88
C LEU A 12 12.66 13.24 -28.01
N TYR A 13 13.52 13.32 -26.99
CA TYR A 13 14.63 14.27 -26.92
C TYR A 13 15.93 13.56 -26.48
N PRO A 14 16.59 12.80 -27.39
CA PRO A 14 17.78 12.02 -27.05
C PRO A 14 18.98 12.87 -26.59
N ASP A 15 19.09 14.10 -27.11
CA ASP A 15 20.20 15.02 -26.82
C ASP A 15 19.93 15.90 -25.58
N GLN A 16 18.75 15.79 -24.98
CA GLN A 16 18.36 16.58 -23.80
C GLN A 16 18.38 15.73 -22.54
N VAL A 17 18.92 16.31 -21.48
CA VAL A 17 18.86 15.69 -20.15
C VAL A 17 17.42 15.64 -19.66
N VAL A 18 17.08 14.56 -18.96
CA VAL A 18 15.76 14.41 -18.33
C VAL A 18 15.60 15.52 -17.28
N PRO A 19 14.47 16.24 -17.26
CA PRO A 19 14.19 17.28 -16.27
C PRO A 19 14.34 16.73 -14.85
N ALA A 20 15.06 17.46 -14.00
CA ALA A 20 15.36 17.05 -12.61
C ALA A 20 14.11 16.80 -11.76
N GLU A 21 12.98 17.43 -12.12
CA GLU A 21 11.67 17.21 -11.50
C GLU A 21 11.22 15.74 -11.59
N LEU A 22 11.53 15.02 -12.68
CA LEU A 22 11.08 13.64 -12.87
C LEU A 22 11.80 12.66 -11.91
N PRO A 23 13.14 12.66 -11.80
CA PRO A 23 13.85 11.90 -10.77
C PRO A 23 13.42 12.28 -9.34
N GLU A 24 13.21 13.56 -9.07
CA GLU A 24 12.79 14.02 -7.74
C GLU A 24 11.40 13.48 -7.38
N ARG A 25 10.44 13.61 -8.29
CA ARG A 25 9.08 13.10 -8.14
C ARG A 25 9.06 11.58 -7.99
N ARG A 26 9.93 10.86 -8.71
CA ARG A 26 10.14 9.42 -8.52
C ARG A 26 10.61 9.11 -7.09
N SER A 27 11.60 9.85 -6.58
CA SER A 27 12.10 9.67 -5.21
C SER A 27 10.99 9.84 -4.17
N ARG A 28 10.16 10.88 -4.31
CA ARG A 28 9.02 11.13 -3.41
C ARG A 28 8.00 9.99 -3.44
N VAL A 29 7.59 9.56 -4.64
CA VAL A 29 6.62 8.46 -4.79
C VAL A 29 7.15 7.15 -4.22
N VAL A 30 8.43 6.83 -4.45
CA VAL A 30 9.05 5.61 -3.90
C VAL A 30 9.16 5.67 -2.38
N SER A 31 9.45 6.85 -1.81
CA SER A 31 9.48 7.05 -0.36
C SER A 31 8.11 6.80 0.26
N GLU A 32 7.05 7.42 -0.28
CA GLU A 32 5.68 7.20 0.20
C GLU A 32 5.24 5.75 0.04
N LEU A 33 5.58 5.12 -1.09
CA LEU A 33 5.26 3.71 -1.31
C LEU A 33 5.93 2.80 -0.27
N LYS A 34 7.21 3.04 0.07
CA LYS A 34 7.91 2.29 1.13
C LYS A 34 7.30 2.52 2.51
N ARG A 35 6.89 3.76 2.81
CA ARG A 35 6.19 4.09 4.05
C ARG A 35 4.87 3.31 4.15
N LEU A 36 4.03 3.40 3.12
CA LEU A 36 2.75 2.67 3.06
C LEU A 36 2.95 1.16 3.13
N GLN A 37 3.98 0.63 2.48
CA GLN A 37 4.30 -0.80 2.54
C GLN A 37 4.63 -1.23 3.98
N THR A 38 5.40 -0.42 4.71
CA THR A 38 5.74 -0.68 6.13
C THR A 38 4.50 -0.58 7.02
N GLU A 39 3.68 0.46 6.82
CA GLU A 39 2.46 0.68 7.60
C GLU A 39 1.41 -0.42 7.38
N THR A 40 1.35 -0.98 6.17
CA THR A 40 0.40 -2.04 5.81
C THR A 40 0.95 -3.45 6.01
N GLU A 41 2.25 -3.62 6.29
CA GLU A 41 2.87 -4.92 6.51
C GLU A 41 2.18 -5.78 7.60
N PRO A 42 1.79 -5.22 8.76
CA PRO A 42 1.04 -5.97 9.78
C PRO A 42 -0.27 -6.52 9.24
N ILE A 43 -1.00 -5.74 8.43
CA ILE A 43 -2.25 -6.14 7.79
C ILE A 43 -1.97 -7.37 6.91
N PHE A 44 -0.96 -7.30 6.03
CA PHE A 44 -0.60 -8.43 5.18
C PHE A 44 -0.26 -9.69 5.98
N LYS A 45 0.45 -9.57 7.11
CA LYS A 45 0.77 -10.71 7.98
C LYS A 45 -0.48 -11.37 8.55
N ILE A 46 -1.44 -10.59 9.02
CA ILE A 46 -2.71 -11.09 9.57
C ILE A 46 -3.50 -11.83 8.48
N PHE A 47 -3.64 -11.24 7.29
CA PHE A 47 -4.37 -11.86 6.18
C PHE A 47 -3.63 -13.05 5.54
N SER A 48 -2.34 -13.23 5.84
CA SER A 48 -1.58 -14.42 5.44
C SER A 48 -1.78 -15.60 6.38
N ASP A 49 -2.41 -15.41 7.54
CA ASP A 49 -2.74 -16.49 8.46
C ASP A 49 -3.86 -17.37 7.89
N ASN A 50 -3.63 -18.69 7.88
CA ASN A 50 -4.61 -19.67 7.40
C ASN A 50 -5.89 -19.68 8.24
N GLU A 51 -5.81 -19.40 9.54
CA GLU A 51 -6.98 -19.32 10.40
C GLU A 51 -7.86 -18.12 10.03
N VAL A 52 -7.23 -16.96 9.85
CA VAL A 52 -7.90 -15.74 9.38
C VAL A 52 -8.53 -15.96 8.00
N GLN A 53 -7.83 -16.61 7.07
CA GLN A 53 -8.37 -16.92 5.74
C GLN A 53 -9.60 -17.83 5.80
N LYS A 54 -9.58 -18.86 6.65
CA LYS A 54 -10.73 -19.74 6.87
C LYS A 54 -11.90 -18.98 7.49
N GLN A 55 -11.63 -18.14 8.49
CA GLN A 55 -12.67 -17.32 9.10
C GLN A 55 -13.25 -16.32 8.09
N LEU A 56 -12.44 -15.67 7.27
CA LEU A 56 -12.89 -14.78 6.19
C LEU A 56 -13.85 -15.47 5.21
N GLN A 57 -13.57 -16.73 4.84
CA GLN A 57 -14.40 -17.50 3.92
C GLN A 57 -15.70 -18.01 4.55
N ASN A 58 -15.66 -18.35 5.85
CA ASN A 58 -16.79 -18.97 6.55
C ASN A 58 -17.68 -17.95 7.27
N SER A 59 -17.18 -16.76 7.58
CA SER A 59 -17.91 -15.71 8.29
C SER A 59 -18.97 -15.09 7.37
N ARG A 60 -20.24 -15.26 7.73
CA ARG A 60 -21.37 -14.66 7.00
C ARG A 60 -21.67 -13.22 7.45
N ASP A 61 -21.25 -12.84 8.65
CA ASP A 61 -21.43 -11.50 9.22
C ASP A 61 -20.08 -10.80 9.41
N HIS A 62 -19.99 -9.59 8.88
CA HIS A 62 -18.80 -8.74 9.00
C HIS A 62 -18.50 -8.36 10.46
N ARG A 63 -19.52 -8.27 11.33
CA ARG A 63 -19.29 -7.90 12.74
C ARG A 63 -18.57 -8.99 13.52
N THR A 64 -18.97 -10.25 13.33
CA THR A 64 -18.33 -11.40 13.97
C THR A 64 -16.89 -11.57 13.52
N LEU A 65 -16.62 -11.39 12.22
CA LEU A 65 -15.27 -11.41 11.67
C LEU A 65 -14.41 -10.29 12.27
N MET A 66 -14.94 -9.07 12.34
CA MET A 66 -14.24 -7.92 12.93
C MET A 66 -13.91 -8.17 14.41
N GLN A 67 -14.83 -8.73 15.19
CA GLN A 67 -14.59 -9.08 16.58
C GLN A 67 -13.47 -10.14 16.69
N PHE A 68 -13.51 -11.19 15.86
CA PHE A 68 -12.47 -12.22 15.82
C PHE A 68 -11.07 -11.62 15.52
N LEU A 69 -10.99 -10.67 14.59
CA LEU A 69 -9.73 -10.00 14.24
C LEU A 69 -9.22 -9.08 15.36
N ILE A 70 -10.11 -8.38 16.06
CA ILE A 70 -9.76 -7.55 17.22
C ILE A 70 -9.25 -8.44 18.36
N ASP A 71 -9.97 -9.52 18.67
CA ASP A 71 -9.67 -10.37 19.83
C ASP A 71 -8.39 -11.19 19.66
N ASN A 72 -8.08 -11.63 18.43
CA ASN A 72 -6.97 -12.57 18.19
C ASN A 72 -5.75 -11.95 17.50
N HIS A 73 -5.90 -10.82 16.81
CA HIS A 73 -4.84 -10.27 15.95
C HIS A 73 -4.53 -8.78 16.20
N ASP A 74 -4.97 -8.22 17.33
CA ASP A 74 -4.74 -6.81 17.74
C ASP A 74 -5.05 -5.81 16.60
N VAL A 75 -6.07 -6.12 15.81
CA VAL A 75 -6.51 -5.27 14.69
C VAL A 75 -7.22 -4.06 15.27
N SER A 76 -6.44 -3.00 15.51
CA SER A 76 -7.01 -1.70 15.85
C SER A 76 -7.85 -1.15 14.69
N GLN A 77 -9.02 -0.60 15.01
CA GLN A 77 -9.93 0.02 14.03
C GLN A 77 -9.24 1.15 13.22
N SER A 78 -8.14 1.70 13.75
CA SER A 78 -7.24 2.64 13.08
C SER A 78 -6.58 2.11 11.82
N TYR A 79 -6.32 0.79 11.70
CA TYR A 79 -5.77 0.19 10.48
C TYR A 79 -6.75 0.22 9.30
N LEU A 80 -8.06 0.29 9.59
CA LEU A 80 -9.12 0.34 8.58
C LEU A 80 -9.47 1.76 8.14
N THR A 81 -9.12 2.75 8.96
CA THR A 81 -9.17 4.16 8.59
C THR A 81 -7.79 4.55 8.08
N LEU A 82 -7.56 4.41 6.77
CA LEU A 82 -6.52 5.20 6.12
C LEU A 82 -6.86 6.65 6.44
N GLN A 83 -6.10 7.28 7.35
CA GLN A 83 -6.29 8.68 7.70
C GLN A 83 -6.35 9.46 6.39
N SER A 84 -7.44 10.21 6.22
CA SER A 84 -7.68 11.05 5.06
C SER A 84 -6.40 11.77 4.68
N PHE A 85 -5.88 11.47 3.49
CA PHE A 85 -4.73 12.15 2.94
C PHE A 85 -5.15 13.60 2.66
N ASP A 86 -4.79 14.53 3.55
CA ASP A 86 -4.74 15.97 3.25
C ASP A 86 -3.56 16.28 2.31
#